data_AF-A0A255XL95-F1
#
_entry.id   AF-A0A255XL95-F1
#
_cell.length_a   1.000
_cell.length_b   1.000
_cell.length_c   1.000
_cell.angle_alpha   90.00
_cell.angle_beta   90.00
_cell.angle_gamma   90.00
#
_symmetry.space_group_name_H-M   'P 1'
#
loop_
_entity.id
_entity.type
_entity.pdbx_description
1 polymer ?
#
loop_
_entity_poly.entity_id
_entity_poly.type
_entity_poly.pdbx_seq_one_letter_code
_entity_poly.pdbx_strand_id
1 'polypeptide(L)'
;MTRLALPETLLAYRDPATRSALDWVANQTEPPAGLTLGEVRDFYALRLAYDKLRFDTWAWLETLWQQTWGTVLTDLEPLTNAADGSLPDEWALDAIDPADAVDDMVWLYNAHRLKNGRILWTGVFGRAVPGGEIGFAFSLWDGATPAPLEEMRALAEQLGDEWELIAEDEPRDREICTRVGSCLLDKNGEYDADAMNRIIDMTALRGVSDIP
;
A
#
# COMPACT_ATOMS: atom_id res chain seq x y z
N MET A 1 20.85 1.34 -8.56
CA MET A 1 19.43 1.32 -8.93
C MET A 1 18.89 -0.07 -8.66
N THR A 2 17.97 -0.22 -7.71
CA THR A 2 17.38 -1.52 -7.37
C THR A 2 16.04 -1.58 -8.07
N ARG A 3 15.98 -2.21 -9.25
CA ARG A 3 14.70 -2.59 -9.85
C ARG A 3 14.05 -3.57 -8.89
N LEU A 4 12.99 -3.17 -8.20
CA LEU A 4 12.28 -4.07 -7.29
C LEU A 4 11.62 -5.16 -8.12
N ALA A 5 12.27 -6.33 -8.13
CA ALA A 5 11.74 -7.50 -8.79
C ALA A 5 10.52 -8.00 -8.01
N LEU A 6 9.47 -8.39 -8.73
CA LEU A 6 8.36 -9.11 -8.13
C LEU A 6 8.90 -10.41 -7.48
N PRO A 7 8.43 -10.78 -6.28
CA PRO A 7 8.79 -12.04 -5.66
C PRO A 7 8.49 -13.23 -6.58
N GLU A 8 9.36 -14.25 -6.57
CA GLU A 8 9.17 -15.45 -7.41
C GLU A 8 7.85 -16.18 -7.10
N THR A 9 7.41 -16.16 -5.84
CA THR A 9 6.13 -16.72 -5.40
C THR A 9 4.94 -15.99 -6.03
N LEU A 10 4.99 -14.66 -6.09
CA LEU A 10 3.98 -13.84 -6.74
C LEU A 10 3.99 -14.03 -8.26
N LEU A 11 5.18 -14.18 -8.87
CA LEU A 11 5.29 -14.52 -10.29
C LEU A 11 4.70 -15.90 -10.61
N ALA A 12 4.97 -16.90 -9.76
CA ALA A 12 4.42 -18.24 -9.90
C ALA A 12 2.89 -18.26 -9.71
N TYR A 13 2.38 -17.46 -8.79
CA TYR A 13 0.94 -17.33 -8.53
C TYR A 13 0.14 -16.75 -9.72
N ARG A 14 0.81 -16.17 -10.72
CA ARG A 14 0.15 -15.75 -11.98
C ARG A 14 -0.23 -16.93 -12.88
N ASP A 15 0.37 -18.11 -12.69
CA ASP A 15 -0.02 -19.31 -13.41
C ASP A 15 -1.40 -19.78 -12.93
N PRO A 16 -2.39 -19.98 -13.83
CA PRO A 16 -3.75 -20.32 -13.44
C PRO A 16 -3.89 -21.60 -12.61
N ALA A 17 -3.04 -22.61 -12.87
CA ALA A 17 -3.08 -23.87 -12.13
C ALA A 17 -2.54 -23.69 -10.71
N THR A 18 -1.41 -22.98 -10.57
CA THR A 18 -0.82 -22.60 -9.29
C THR A 18 -1.78 -21.75 -8.46
N ARG A 19 -2.38 -20.74 -9.09
CA ARG A 19 -3.40 -19.88 -8.47
C ARG A 19 -4.58 -20.67 -7.94
N SER A 20 -5.20 -21.50 -8.79
CA SER A 20 -6.35 -22.29 -8.40
C SER A 20 -6.07 -23.24 -7.22
N ALA A 21 -4.86 -23.79 -7.14
CA ALA A 21 -4.47 -24.67 -6.03
C ALA A 21 -4.27 -23.90 -4.72
N LEU A 22 -3.74 -22.68 -4.80
CA LEU A 22 -3.48 -21.82 -3.65
C LEU A 22 -4.74 -21.12 -3.15
N ASP A 23 -5.61 -20.65 -4.05
CA ASP A 23 -6.91 -20.03 -3.70
C ASP A 23 -7.83 -21.01 -2.96
N TRP A 24 -7.72 -22.30 -3.32
CA TRP A 24 -8.46 -23.34 -2.63
C TRP A 24 -8.14 -23.38 -1.12
N VAL A 25 -6.88 -23.16 -0.71
CA VAL A 25 -6.48 -23.18 0.71
C VAL A 25 -6.50 -21.80 1.39
N ALA A 26 -6.74 -20.72 0.64
CA ALA A 26 -6.66 -19.34 1.14
C ALA A 26 -7.56 -19.07 2.36
N ASN A 27 -8.79 -19.59 2.31
CA ASN A 27 -9.83 -19.36 3.33
C ASN A 27 -10.04 -20.55 4.28
N GLN A 28 -9.11 -21.50 4.31
CA GLN A 28 -9.23 -22.73 5.12
C GLN A 28 -8.12 -22.81 6.16
N THR A 29 -8.51 -22.97 7.44
CA THR A 29 -7.56 -23.17 8.55
C THR A 29 -7.25 -24.65 8.81
N GLU A 30 -8.13 -25.54 8.36
CA GLU A 30 -8.03 -26.99 8.55
C GLU A 30 -8.36 -27.74 7.26
N PRO A 31 -7.80 -28.94 7.04
CA PRO A 31 -8.11 -29.74 5.87
C PRO A 31 -9.59 -30.18 5.88
N PRO A 32 -10.28 -30.17 4.73
CA PRO A 32 -11.62 -30.71 4.59
C PRO A 32 -11.74 -32.15 5.10
N ALA A 33 -12.92 -32.48 5.63
CA ALA A 33 -13.23 -33.85 6.02
C ALA A 33 -13.24 -34.79 4.80
N GLY A 34 -12.81 -36.04 4.99
CA GLY A 34 -12.84 -37.08 3.96
C GLY A 34 -11.60 -37.17 3.07
N LEU A 35 -10.59 -36.31 3.29
CA LEU A 35 -9.29 -36.43 2.63
C LEU A 35 -8.50 -37.65 3.13
N THR A 36 -7.79 -38.32 2.22
CA THR A 36 -6.78 -39.31 2.55
C THR A 36 -5.56 -38.67 3.23
N LEU A 37 -4.73 -39.47 3.91
CA LEU A 37 -3.53 -38.96 4.57
C LEU A 37 -2.57 -38.22 3.61
N GLY A 38 -2.48 -38.68 2.35
CA GLY A 38 -1.68 -38.02 1.32
C GLY A 38 -2.23 -36.63 0.96
N GLU A 39 -3.53 -36.53 0.78
CA GLU A 39 -4.21 -35.26 0.47
C GLU A 39 -4.16 -34.28 1.66
N VAL A 40 -4.21 -34.76 2.90
CA VAL A 40 -4.00 -33.92 4.10
C VAL A 40 -2.59 -33.32 4.12
N ARG A 41 -1.57 -34.12 3.79
CA ARG A 41 -0.19 -33.61 3.66
C ARG A 41 -0.10 -32.54 2.58
N ASP A 42 -0.71 -32.79 1.42
CA ASP A 42 -0.67 -31.88 0.28
C ASP A 42 -1.44 -30.58 0.59
N PHE A 43 -2.55 -30.64 1.33
CA PHE A 43 -3.25 -29.47 1.87
C PHE A 43 -2.33 -28.58 2.72
N TYR A 44 -1.64 -29.16 3.72
CA TYR A 44 -0.74 -28.35 4.58
C TYR A 44 0.46 -27.79 3.81
N ALA A 45 0.96 -28.51 2.81
CA ALA A 45 2.01 -27.99 1.94
C ALA A 45 1.53 -26.78 1.13
N LEU A 46 0.32 -26.85 0.56
CA LEU A 46 -0.31 -25.72 -0.13
C LEU A 46 -0.57 -24.55 0.81
N ARG A 47 -1.04 -24.81 2.05
CA ARG A 47 -1.29 -23.75 3.04
C ARG A 47 -0.01 -22.99 3.39
N LEU A 48 1.09 -23.70 3.65
CA LEU A 48 2.39 -23.07 3.88
C LEU A 48 2.88 -22.26 2.67
N ALA A 49 2.63 -22.75 1.46
CA ALA A 49 2.96 -22.02 0.24
C ALA A 49 2.12 -20.74 0.09
N TYR A 50 0.83 -20.78 0.44
CA TYR A 50 -0.05 -19.59 0.44
C TYR A 50 0.39 -18.57 1.49
N ASP A 51 0.68 -19.01 2.73
CA ASP A 51 1.16 -18.12 3.78
C ASP A 51 2.49 -17.46 3.39
N LYS A 52 3.38 -18.21 2.71
CA LYS A 52 4.62 -17.65 2.13
C LYS A 52 4.33 -16.62 1.03
N LEU A 53 3.41 -16.90 0.11
CA LEU A 53 3.01 -15.96 -0.94
C LEU A 53 2.49 -14.63 -0.34
N ARG A 54 1.64 -14.72 0.68
CA ARG A 54 1.12 -13.55 1.40
C ARG A 54 2.24 -12.75 2.06
N PHE A 55 3.14 -13.43 2.77
CA PHE A 55 4.31 -12.80 3.38
C PHE A 55 5.22 -12.13 2.36
N ASP A 56 5.54 -12.82 1.25
CA ASP A 56 6.40 -12.26 0.20
C ASP A 56 5.75 -11.04 -0.47
N THR A 57 4.42 -11.05 -0.65
CA THR A 57 3.66 -9.90 -1.19
C THR A 57 3.71 -8.72 -0.24
N TRP A 58 3.44 -8.94 1.05
CA TRP A 58 3.58 -7.91 2.09
C TRP A 58 5.00 -7.36 2.16
N ALA A 59 6.03 -8.22 2.15
CA ALA A 59 7.43 -7.80 2.23
C ALA A 59 7.87 -6.99 1.02
N TRP A 60 7.35 -7.30 -0.17
CA TRP A 60 7.58 -6.51 -1.38
C TRP A 60 6.99 -5.09 -1.24
N LEU A 61 5.74 -4.97 -0.78
CA LEU A 61 5.11 -3.67 -0.50
C LEU A 61 5.81 -2.91 0.63
N GLU A 62 6.22 -3.60 1.70
CA GLU A 62 6.97 -2.98 2.80
C GLU A 62 8.30 -2.43 2.31
N THR A 63 9.02 -3.21 1.48
CA THR A 63 10.28 -2.74 0.88
C THR A 63 10.06 -1.52 -0.01
N LEU A 64 8.99 -1.52 -0.81
CA LEU A 64 8.60 -0.34 -1.61
C LEU A 64 8.37 0.87 -0.72
N TRP A 65 7.56 0.70 0.33
CA TRP A 65 7.23 1.77 1.25
C TRP A 65 8.46 2.29 2.01
N GLN A 66 9.36 1.43 2.46
CA GLN A 66 10.60 1.86 3.13
C GLN A 66 11.48 2.70 2.21
N GLN A 67 11.54 2.33 0.92
CA GLN A 67 12.32 3.07 -0.07
C GLN A 67 11.70 4.41 -0.46
N THR A 68 10.37 4.56 -0.31
CA THR A 68 9.66 5.77 -0.72
C THR A 68 9.41 6.72 0.45
N TRP A 69 8.81 6.20 1.51
CA TRP A 69 8.36 6.95 2.68
C TRP A 69 9.29 6.76 3.87
N GLY A 70 9.85 5.57 4.05
CA GLY A 70 10.64 5.21 5.23
C GLY A 70 11.84 6.14 5.50
N THR A 71 12.51 6.60 4.45
CA THR A 71 13.69 7.50 4.57
C THR A 71 13.34 8.92 4.98
N VAL A 72 12.12 9.37 4.73
CA VAL A 72 11.70 10.77 4.95
C VAL A 72 10.79 10.93 6.17
N LEU A 73 10.10 9.85 6.59
CA LEU A 73 9.24 9.85 7.77
C LEU A 73 9.95 9.37 9.05
N THR A 74 11.28 9.21 9.05
CA THR A 74 12.04 8.65 10.19
C THR A 74 11.84 9.40 11.50
N ASP A 75 11.54 10.71 11.43
CA ASP A 75 11.37 11.58 12.58
C ASP A 75 9.90 11.73 13.02
N LEU A 76 8.97 11.10 12.30
CA LEU A 76 7.55 11.10 12.64
C LEU A 76 7.21 9.86 13.47
N GLU A 77 6.39 10.05 14.50
CA GLU A 77 5.89 8.94 15.30
C GLU A 77 4.91 8.12 14.45
N PRO A 78 5.21 6.83 14.16
CA PRO A 78 4.27 5.96 13.49
C PRO A 78 3.10 5.72 14.44
N LEU A 79 1.89 5.84 13.91
CA LEU A 79 0.70 5.41 14.62
C LEU A 79 0.58 3.90 14.46
N THR A 80 1.44 3.16 15.17
CA THR A 80 1.35 1.71 15.21
C THR A 80 0.02 1.31 15.83
N ASN A 81 -0.71 0.40 15.19
CA ASN A 81 -1.97 -0.15 15.68
C ASN A 81 -1.96 -0.32 17.22
N ALA A 82 -2.94 0.33 17.86
CA ALA A 82 -3.39 0.19 19.25
C ALA A 82 -2.80 1.12 20.33
N ALA A 83 -3.64 2.10 20.69
CA ALA A 83 -4.09 2.27 22.08
C ALA A 83 -5.62 2.50 22.20
N ASP A 84 -6.29 2.94 21.12
CA ASP A 84 -7.75 3.24 21.12
C ASP A 84 -8.56 2.50 20.03
N GLY A 85 -7.91 1.66 19.23
CA GLY A 85 -8.57 0.84 18.20
C GLY A 85 -9.11 1.63 17.00
N SER A 86 -8.61 2.85 16.77
CA SER A 86 -9.16 3.78 15.77
C SER A 86 -8.52 3.76 14.39
N LEU A 87 -7.42 3.00 14.18
CA LEU A 87 -6.74 2.93 12.90
C LEU A 87 -6.95 1.55 12.26
N PRO A 88 -7.44 1.50 10.99
CA PRO A 88 -7.71 0.24 10.29
C PRO A 88 -6.45 -0.63 10.14
N ASP A 89 -6.67 -1.95 10.14
CA ASP A 89 -5.67 -3.04 10.08
C ASP A 89 -4.87 -3.10 8.76
N GLU A 90 -4.77 -2.01 8.00
CA GLU A 90 -4.32 -1.97 6.60
C GLU A 90 -2.80 -2.16 6.42
N TRP A 91 -2.02 -2.13 7.50
CA TRP A 91 -0.61 -2.54 7.50
C TRP A 91 -0.40 -4.01 7.90
N ALA A 92 -1.44 -4.66 8.43
CA ALA A 92 -1.33 -6.03 8.93
C ALA A 92 -1.16 -7.01 7.78
N LEU A 93 -0.27 -7.99 7.98
CA LEU A 93 -0.08 -9.10 7.04
C LEU A 93 -1.40 -9.80 6.69
N ASP A 94 -2.36 -9.82 7.61
CA ASP A 94 -3.65 -10.47 7.42
C ASP A 94 -4.61 -9.70 6.50
N ALA A 95 -4.37 -8.40 6.25
CA ALA A 95 -5.14 -7.59 5.32
C ALA A 95 -4.67 -7.73 3.86
N ILE A 96 -3.50 -8.35 3.63
CA ILE A 96 -2.94 -8.52 2.28
C ILE A 96 -3.54 -9.76 1.60
N ASP A 97 -4.26 -9.54 0.50
CA ASP A 97 -4.65 -10.59 -0.44
C ASP A 97 -3.74 -10.58 -1.69
N PRO A 98 -2.94 -11.64 -1.92
CA PRO A 98 -2.14 -11.78 -3.13
C PRO A 98 -2.96 -11.79 -4.44
N ALA A 99 -4.26 -12.13 -4.39
CA ALA A 99 -5.13 -12.08 -5.55
C ALA A 99 -5.28 -10.66 -6.08
N ASP A 100 -5.41 -9.67 -5.19
CA ASP A 100 -5.52 -8.25 -5.56
C ASP A 100 -4.27 -7.77 -6.30
N ALA A 101 -3.09 -8.26 -5.89
CA ALA A 101 -1.84 -7.94 -6.57
C ALA A 101 -1.81 -8.44 -8.03
N VAL A 102 -2.59 -9.46 -8.39
CA VAL A 102 -2.64 -10.01 -9.76
C VAL A 102 -3.79 -9.41 -10.56
N ASP A 103 -4.99 -9.34 -9.98
CA ASP A 103 -6.20 -8.95 -10.69
C ASP A 103 -6.38 -7.43 -10.76
N ASP A 104 -6.00 -6.72 -9.71
CA ASP A 104 -6.20 -5.28 -9.57
C ASP A 104 -4.94 -4.60 -9.00
N MET A 105 -5.02 -3.98 -7.82
CA MET A 105 -3.88 -3.40 -7.11
C MET A 105 -3.95 -3.81 -5.64
N VAL A 106 -2.83 -4.31 -5.12
CA VAL A 106 -2.66 -4.53 -3.68
C VAL A 106 -2.08 -3.29 -3.04
N TRP A 107 -2.56 -2.94 -1.85
CA TRP A 107 -2.21 -1.73 -1.13
C TRP A 107 -1.54 -2.04 0.21
N LEU A 108 -0.69 -1.12 0.67
CA LEU A 108 -0.11 -1.14 2.00
C LEU A 108 -0.04 0.30 2.54
N TYR A 109 -0.69 0.58 3.68
CA TYR A 109 -0.86 1.93 4.24
C TYR A 109 -0.35 2.11 5.67
N ASN A 110 0.45 3.15 5.89
CA ASN A 110 0.93 3.52 7.21
C ASN A 110 0.43 4.92 7.61
N ALA A 111 0.23 5.15 8.90
CA ALA A 111 -0.22 6.43 9.43
C ALA A 111 0.84 7.03 10.36
N HIS A 112 1.04 8.34 10.26
CA HIS A 112 2.01 9.09 11.05
C HIS A 112 1.36 10.31 11.66
N ARG A 113 1.70 10.62 12.91
CA ARG A 113 1.26 11.88 13.53
C ARG A 113 2.21 13.01 13.15
N LEU A 114 1.65 14.07 12.58
CA LEU A 114 2.37 15.29 12.25
C LEU A 114 2.54 16.20 13.48
N LYS A 115 3.52 17.11 13.45
CA LYS A 115 3.81 18.04 14.55
C LYS A 115 2.64 18.96 14.90
N ASN A 116 1.78 19.26 13.93
CA ASN A 116 0.56 20.06 14.12
C ASN A 116 -0.64 19.24 14.67
N GLY A 117 -0.45 17.93 14.94
CA GLY A 117 -1.46 17.04 15.48
C GLY A 117 -2.31 16.29 14.45
N ARG A 118 -2.20 16.66 13.16
CA ARG A 118 -2.86 15.96 12.04
C ARG A 118 -2.25 14.58 11.82
N ILE A 119 -2.96 13.74 11.06
CA ILE A 119 -2.54 12.40 10.68
C ILE A 119 -2.22 12.40 9.19
N LEU A 120 -1.02 11.93 8.84
CA LEU A 120 -0.61 11.66 7.47
C LEU A 120 -0.69 10.16 7.23
N TRP A 121 -1.56 9.74 6.32
CA TRP A 121 -1.60 8.40 5.77
C TRP A 121 -0.72 8.33 4.54
N THR A 122 0.16 7.34 4.46
CA THR A 122 1.02 7.09 3.29
C THR A 122 0.87 5.66 2.82
N GLY A 123 0.58 5.52 1.54
CA GLY A 123 0.35 4.26 0.86
C GLY A 123 1.41 3.97 -0.18
N VAL A 124 1.66 2.68 -0.38
CA VAL A 124 2.19 2.17 -1.65
C VAL A 124 1.20 1.15 -2.18
N PHE A 125 1.10 1.08 -3.49
CA PHE A 125 0.28 0.09 -4.15
C PHE A 125 1.00 -0.50 -5.34
N GLY A 126 0.60 -1.69 -5.75
CA GLY A 126 1.16 -2.26 -6.95
C GLY A 126 0.40 -3.44 -7.50
N ARG A 127 0.77 -3.77 -8.73
CA ARG A 127 0.22 -4.85 -9.53
C ARG A 127 1.34 -5.66 -10.17
N ALA A 128 1.19 -6.98 -10.09
CA ALA A 128 2.11 -8.00 -10.54
C ALA A 128 2.03 -8.25 -12.07
N VAL A 129 2.04 -7.19 -12.88
CA VAL A 129 2.08 -7.27 -14.35
C VAL A 129 3.52 -7.31 -14.89
N PRO A 130 3.75 -7.79 -16.13
CA PRO A 130 5.06 -7.69 -16.77
C PRO A 130 5.54 -6.24 -16.83
N GLY A 131 6.68 -5.95 -16.22
CA GLY A 131 7.21 -4.59 -16.08
C GLY A 131 7.07 -4.02 -14.67
N GLY A 132 6.12 -4.52 -13.88
CA GLY A 132 5.80 -4.06 -12.54
C GLY A 132 5.06 -2.73 -12.56
N GLU A 133 3.84 -2.72 -12.04
CA GLU A 133 3.09 -1.49 -11.80
C GLU A 133 3.17 -1.20 -10.29
N ILE A 134 3.79 -0.09 -9.89
CA ILE A 134 3.81 0.46 -8.53
C ILE A 134 3.35 1.92 -8.51
N GLY A 135 2.60 2.33 -7.51
CA GLY A 135 2.23 3.71 -7.30
C GLY A 135 2.28 4.09 -5.82
N PHE A 136 2.16 5.39 -5.57
CA PHE A 136 2.26 5.97 -4.25
C PHE A 136 1.02 6.81 -3.98
N ALA A 137 0.57 6.78 -2.74
CA ALA A 137 -0.59 7.53 -2.29
C ALA A 137 -0.30 8.19 -0.96
N PHE A 138 -0.98 9.29 -0.67
CA PHE A 138 -1.08 9.80 0.68
C PHE A 138 -2.41 10.51 0.90
N SER A 139 -2.81 10.61 2.16
CA SER A 139 -3.98 11.36 2.59
C SER A 139 -3.70 12.09 3.89
N LEU A 140 -4.32 13.25 4.07
CA LEU A 140 -4.14 14.11 5.23
C LEU A 140 -5.44 14.19 6.02
N TRP A 141 -5.36 14.01 7.34
CA TRP A 141 -6.52 13.83 8.20
C TRP A 141 -6.44 14.70 9.46
N ASP A 142 -7.58 15.29 9.83
CA ASP A 142 -7.76 16.07 11.05
C ASP A 142 -8.36 15.18 12.16
N GLY A 143 -7.65 14.10 12.47
CA GLY A 143 -8.16 13.04 13.35
C GLY A 143 -8.99 12.02 12.57
N ALA A 144 -10.30 11.98 12.82
CA ALA A 144 -11.19 10.95 12.24
C ALA A 144 -11.75 11.29 10.85
N THR A 145 -11.40 12.45 10.29
CA THR A 145 -11.89 12.90 8.98
C THR A 145 -10.75 13.37 8.09
N PRO A 146 -10.80 13.09 6.78
CA PRO A 146 -9.87 13.67 5.82
C PRO A 146 -9.96 15.19 5.78
N ALA A 147 -8.87 15.81 5.35
CA ALA A 147 -8.77 17.23 5.10
C ALA A 147 -9.86 17.71 4.13
N PRO A 148 -10.23 19.01 4.19
CA PRO A 148 -11.17 19.60 3.25
C PRO A 148 -10.76 19.38 1.79
N LEU A 149 -11.75 19.18 0.90
CA LEU A 149 -11.54 18.92 -0.52
C LEU A 149 -10.64 19.98 -1.19
N GLU A 150 -10.93 21.26 -0.94
CA GLU A 150 -10.17 22.38 -1.52
C GLU A 150 -8.71 22.41 -1.05
N GLU A 151 -8.46 21.96 0.18
CA GLU A 151 -7.09 21.83 0.68
C GLU A 151 -6.35 20.70 -0.06
N MET A 152 -6.98 19.53 -0.19
CA MET A 152 -6.39 18.39 -0.90
C MET A 152 -6.16 18.71 -2.39
N ARG A 153 -7.06 19.44 -3.04
CA ARG A 153 -6.87 19.93 -4.42
C ARG A 153 -5.68 20.87 -4.53
N ALA A 154 -5.58 21.85 -3.63
CA ALA A 154 -4.45 22.78 -3.62
C ALA A 154 -3.11 22.08 -3.35
N LEU A 155 -3.10 20.99 -2.56
CA LEU A 155 -1.92 20.15 -2.37
C LEU A 155 -1.56 19.40 -3.66
N ALA A 156 -2.52 18.76 -4.32
CA ALA A 156 -2.28 18.05 -5.59
C ALA A 156 -1.73 19.00 -6.67
N GLU A 157 -2.32 20.20 -6.81
CA GLU A 157 -1.84 21.23 -7.77
C GLU A 157 -0.40 21.67 -7.49
N GLN A 158 0.02 21.75 -6.22
CA GLN A 158 1.39 22.10 -5.85
C GLN A 158 2.41 21.00 -6.16
N LEU A 159 1.98 19.74 -6.14
CA LEU A 159 2.82 18.59 -6.49
C LEU A 159 3.04 18.48 -8.01
N GLY A 160 2.09 18.99 -8.79
CA GLY A 160 2.16 19.08 -10.25
C GLY A 160 1.49 17.90 -10.96
N ASP A 161 1.62 17.87 -12.28
CA ASP A 161 0.83 17.01 -13.18
C ASP A 161 0.98 15.50 -12.95
N GLU A 162 2.01 15.07 -12.22
CA GLU A 162 2.27 13.66 -11.89
C GLU A 162 1.42 13.14 -10.74
N TRP A 163 0.72 14.02 -10.02
CA TRP A 163 -0.13 13.69 -8.88
C TRP A 163 -1.59 14.10 -9.14
N GLU A 164 -2.52 13.29 -8.68
CA GLU A 164 -3.96 13.56 -8.78
C GLU A 164 -4.69 13.24 -7.48
N LEU A 165 -5.70 14.05 -7.18
CA LEU A 165 -6.66 13.75 -6.14
C LEU A 165 -7.68 12.75 -6.68
N ILE A 166 -7.86 11.64 -5.98
CA ILE A 166 -8.88 10.63 -6.27
C ILE A 166 -10.02 10.67 -5.23
N ALA A 167 -11.13 10.02 -5.58
CA ALA A 167 -12.31 9.87 -4.71
C ALA A 167 -12.86 11.19 -4.14
N GLU A 168 -12.91 12.25 -4.96
CA GLU A 168 -13.41 13.57 -4.52
C GLU A 168 -14.84 13.52 -3.94
N ASP A 169 -15.66 12.60 -4.48
CA ASP A 169 -17.06 12.41 -4.12
C ASP A 169 -17.27 11.64 -2.80
N GLU A 170 -16.25 10.93 -2.32
CA GLU A 170 -16.32 10.10 -1.11
C GLU A 170 -15.36 10.66 -0.04
N PRO A 171 -15.84 11.46 0.92
CA PRO A 171 -14.99 12.19 1.84
C PRO A 171 -14.02 11.34 2.67
N ARG A 172 -14.28 10.04 2.85
CA ARG A 172 -13.45 9.11 3.60
C ARG A 172 -12.26 8.58 2.80
N ASP A 173 -12.38 8.55 1.47
CA ASP A 173 -11.45 7.87 0.58
C ASP A 173 -10.57 8.87 -0.17
N ARG A 174 -10.62 10.15 0.21
CA ARG A 174 -9.87 11.23 -0.43
C ARG A 174 -8.37 11.00 -0.26
N GLU A 175 -7.71 10.77 -1.38
CA GLU A 175 -6.30 10.44 -1.45
C GLU A 175 -5.65 11.14 -2.63
N ILE A 176 -4.37 11.52 -2.48
CA ILE A 176 -3.56 12.03 -3.58
C ILE A 176 -2.65 10.90 -4.03
N CYS A 177 -2.77 10.50 -5.29
CA CYS A 177 -2.05 9.38 -5.89
C CYS A 177 -1.25 9.84 -7.10
N THR A 178 -0.24 9.05 -7.49
CA THR A 178 0.47 9.27 -8.76
C THR A 178 -0.43 8.94 -9.97
N ARG A 179 -0.58 9.90 -10.90
CA ARG A 179 -1.70 10.10 -11.86
C ARG A 179 -1.88 9.09 -13.01
N VAL A 180 -1.27 7.92 -13.00
CA VAL A 180 -1.55 6.95 -14.07
C VAL A 180 -1.55 5.56 -13.48
N GLY A 181 -2.55 4.74 -13.83
CA GLY A 181 -2.52 3.28 -13.70
C GLY A 181 -1.39 2.59 -14.48
N SER A 182 -0.31 3.32 -14.76
CA SER A 182 1.02 2.89 -15.15
C SER A 182 2.03 3.85 -14.50
N CYS A 183 2.22 3.69 -13.20
CA CYS A 183 3.52 3.40 -12.60
C CYS A 183 4.71 3.79 -13.47
N LEU A 184 5.02 5.07 -13.45
CA LEU A 184 6.34 5.53 -13.80
C LEU A 184 6.96 5.99 -12.48
N LEU A 185 7.76 5.09 -11.89
CA LEU A 185 9.17 5.41 -11.71
C LEU A 185 9.53 6.51 -12.70
N ASP A 186 10.19 7.61 -12.29
CA ASP A 186 10.71 8.56 -13.28
C ASP A 186 11.32 7.74 -14.42
N LYS A 187 11.32 8.23 -15.65
CA LYS A 187 11.89 7.62 -16.87
C LYS A 187 13.21 6.83 -16.65
N ASN A 188 13.95 7.08 -15.56
CA ASN A 188 15.17 6.41 -15.11
C ASN A 188 15.06 5.53 -13.84
N GLY A 189 13.88 5.36 -13.26
CA GLY A 189 13.55 4.68 -11.99
C GLY A 189 14.26 5.20 -10.76
N GLU A 190 14.39 6.52 -10.71
CA GLU A 190 14.92 7.22 -9.57
C GLU A 190 13.76 7.58 -8.61
N TYR A 191 14.09 7.43 -7.33
CA TYR A 191 13.30 7.90 -6.22
C TYR A 191 13.28 9.44 -6.25
N ASP A 192 12.11 10.06 -6.42
CA ASP A 192 11.96 11.51 -6.31
C ASP A 192 11.87 11.91 -4.83
N ALA A 193 13.04 11.93 -4.18
CA ALA A 193 13.20 12.42 -2.81
C ALA A 193 12.63 13.83 -2.62
N ASP A 194 12.72 14.67 -3.67
CA ASP A 194 12.28 16.06 -3.63
C ASP A 194 10.75 16.15 -3.64
N ALA A 195 10.03 15.27 -4.36
CA ALA A 195 8.57 15.16 -4.24
C ALA A 195 8.15 14.73 -2.83
N MET A 196 8.81 13.73 -2.24
CA MET A 196 8.46 13.24 -0.91
C MET A 196 8.74 14.27 0.17
N ASN A 197 9.90 14.94 0.12
CA ASN A 197 10.22 16.05 1.01
C ASN A 197 9.25 17.21 0.83
N ARG A 198 8.82 17.54 -0.40
CA ARG A 198 7.77 18.53 -0.65
C ARG A 198 6.44 18.16 -0.01
N ILE A 199 6.02 16.89 -0.11
CA ILE A 199 4.79 16.40 0.55
C ILE A 199 4.90 16.59 2.07
N ILE A 200 6.03 16.20 2.67
CA ILE A 200 6.24 16.38 4.12
C ILE A 200 6.28 17.86 4.47
N ASP A 201 7.01 18.70 3.75
CA ASP A 201 7.06 20.14 4.03
C ASP A 201 5.67 20.77 3.90
N MET A 202 4.92 20.43 2.86
CA MET A 202 3.55 20.92 2.65
C MET A 202 2.60 20.48 3.78
N THR A 203 2.72 19.23 4.23
CA THR A 203 1.83 18.64 5.25
C THR A 203 2.26 18.99 6.68
N ALA A 204 3.56 19.12 6.96
CA ALA A 204 4.15 19.37 8.27
C ALA A 204 4.37 20.86 8.58
N LEU A 205 4.58 21.73 7.58
CA LEU A 205 4.86 23.16 7.80
C LEU A 205 3.66 24.09 7.54
N ARG A 206 2.60 23.64 6.87
CA ARG A 206 1.39 24.45 6.74
C ARG A 206 0.36 24.01 7.76
N GLY A 207 0.36 24.70 8.90
CA GLY A 207 -0.92 25.08 9.47
C GLY A 207 -1.70 25.77 8.36
N VAL A 208 -2.78 25.16 7.91
CA VAL A 208 -3.70 25.73 6.93
C VAL A 208 -4.40 26.89 7.64
N SER A 209 -3.70 28.02 7.75
CA SER A 209 -4.23 29.24 8.34
C SER A 209 -4.21 30.41 7.38
N ASP A 210 -3.78 30.23 6.13
CA ASP A 210 -3.81 31.30 5.12
C ASP A 210 -4.14 30.71 3.74
N ILE A 211 -5.40 30.32 3.55
CA ILE A 211 -6.06 30.40 2.24
C ILE A 211 -6.71 31.80 2.22
N PRO A 212 -6.38 32.68 1.24
CA PRO A 212 -6.88 34.06 1.21
C PRO A 212 -8.40 34.18 1.13
#